data_AF-A0A2J9ETR8-F1
#
_entry.id   AF-A0A2J9ETR8-F1
#
_cell.length_a   1.000
_cell.length_b   1.000
_cell.length_c   1.000
_cell.angle_alpha   90.00
_cell.angle_beta   90.00
_cell.angle_gamma   90.00
#
_symmetry.space_group_name_H-M   'P 1'
#
loop_
_entity.id
_entity.type
_entity.pdbx_description
1 polymer ?
#
loop_
_entity_poly.entity_id
_entity_poly.type
_entity_poly.pdbx_seq_one_letter_code
_entity_poly.pdbx_strand_id
1 'polypeptide(L)'
;MKKLAALLLLSTVALAGCTSIQRGLRGDEYVDSSISAEESSKAAAQTAKDLNDALTNENANFPQLSKEVAEDEAEVILHTNQGDIRIKLFPKLAPLAVENFLTHAKEGYYNGITFHRVIDGFMVQTGDPKGDGTGGQSIWHDKDKTKDKGTGFKNEISPYLYNIRGALAMANTGQPNTNGSQFFINQNSTDISAKLPTSKYPKKIIEAYKEGGNPSLDGKHPVFGQVIDGMDIVDKIAKAEKDEKDKPTSAITIDSIEVVKDYDFSKK
;
A
#
# COMPACT_ATOMS: atom_id res chain seq x y z
N MET A 1 57.32 -31.66 -2.79
CA MET A 1 57.40 -30.17 -2.84
C MET A 1 55.96 -29.67 -2.90
N LYS A 2 55.34 -29.33 -1.77
CA LYS A 2 55.21 -27.98 -1.18
C LYS A 2 54.23 -27.04 -1.93
N LYS A 3 53.08 -26.81 -1.28
CA LYS A 3 52.27 -25.55 -1.18
C LYS A 3 51.57 -25.09 -2.48
N LEU A 4 50.36 -24.50 -2.50
CA LEU A 4 49.61 -23.69 -1.54
C LEU A 4 48.12 -24.02 -1.57
N ALA A 5 47.51 -24.05 -0.38
CA ALA A 5 46.09 -23.85 -0.15
C ALA A 5 45.81 -22.37 0.16
N ALA A 6 44.53 -22.00 0.06
CA ALA A 6 43.86 -20.84 0.68
C ALA A 6 44.16 -19.46 0.11
N LEU A 7 43.16 -18.86 -0.56
CA LEU A 7 42.57 -17.57 -0.17
C LEU A 7 41.34 -17.28 -1.06
N LEU A 8 40.12 -17.44 -0.55
CA LEU A 8 38.89 -16.79 -1.02
C LEU A 8 37.74 -17.13 -0.06
N LEU A 9 37.91 -16.75 1.20
CA LEU A 9 36.89 -16.83 2.26
C LEU A 9 37.09 -15.65 3.23
N LEU A 10 37.28 -14.45 2.67
CA LEU A 10 37.67 -13.25 3.44
C LEU A 10 36.82 -12.00 3.13
N SER A 11 35.61 -12.14 2.57
CA SER A 11 34.70 -10.98 2.41
C SER A 11 33.53 -10.98 3.39
N THR A 12 33.03 -12.12 3.85
CA THR A 12 31.89 -12.17 4.78
C THR A 12 32.29 -12.10 6.26
N VAL A 13 33.48 -12.61 6.62
CA VAL A 13 33.99 -12.56 8.00
C VAL A 13 34.44 -11.14 8.40
N ALA A 14 34.86 -10.32 7.42
CA ALA A 14 35.36 -8.97 7.68
C ALA A 14 34.27 -8.01 8.18
N LEU A 15 33.06 -8.06 7.60
CA LEU A 15 31.97 -7.16 8.02
C LEU A 15 31.41 -7.51 9.41
N ALA A 16 31.21 -8.79 9.71
CA ALA A 16 30.77 -9.23 11.04
C ALA A 16 31.82 -8.93 12.14
N GLY A 17 33.11 -9.01 11.78
CA GLY A 17 34.21 -8.59 12.65
C GLY A 17 34.22 -7.07 12.89
N CYS A 18 33.98 -6.26 11.87
CA CYS A 18 33.94 -4.80 12.04
C CYS A 18 32.75 -4.31 12.87
N THR A 19 31.55 -4.87 12.70
CA THR A 19 30.37 -4.48 13.51
C THR A 19 30.51 -4.91 14.96
N SER A 20 31.03 -6.10 15.24
CA SER A 20 31.29 -6.55 16.61
C SER A 20 32.37 -5.71 17.31
N ILE A 21 33.44 -5.34 16.60
CA ILE A 21 34.45 -4.41 17.10
C ILE A 21 33.86 -3.02 17.35
N GLN A 22 33.04 -2.49 16.43
CA GLN A 22 32.39 -1.19 16.62
C GLN A 22 31.39 -1.19 17.77
N ARG A 23 30.64 -2.27 18.00
CA ARG A 23 29.75 -2.40 19.16
C ARG A 23 30.55 -2.39 20.46
N GLY A 24 31.67 -3.13 20.51
CA GLY A 24 32.58 -3.12 21.65
C GLY A 24 33.26 -1.77 21.91
N LEU A 25 33.48 -0.94 20.88
CA LEU A 25 34.17 0.35 21.00
C LEU A 25 33.25 1.56 21.15
N ARG A 26 32.05 1.53 20.56
CA ARG A 26 31.15 2.68 20.41
C ARG A 26 29.74 2.44 20.96
N GLY A 27 29.44 1.22 21.38
CA GLY A 27 28.13 0.84 21.93
C GLY A 27 27.11 0.48 20.84
N ASP A 28 26.11 -0.30 21.24
CA ASP A 28 25.06 -0.82 20.34
C ASP A 28 24.24 0.30 19.69
N GLU A 29 23.92 1.37 20.43
CA GLU A 29 23.13 2.50 19.93
C GLU A 29 23.82 3.25 18.78
N TYR A 30 25.15 3.42 18.84
CA TYR A 30 25.93 4.02 17.77
C TYR A 30 25.94 3.13 16.51
N VAL A 31 26.10 1.82 16.70
CA VAL A 31 26.16 0.88 15.58
C VAL A 31 24.79 0.75 14.92
N ASP A 32 23.72 0.61 15.68
CA ASP A 32 22.36 0.48 15.16
C ASP A 32 21.91 1.76 14.44
N SER A 33 22.27 2.95 14.96
CA SER A 33 22.03 4.23 14.26
C SER A 33 22.84 4.36 12.97
N SER A 34 24.10 3.90 12.95
CA SER A 34 24.93 3.93 11.75
C SER A 34 24.44 2.98 10.64
N ILE A 35 23.99 1.78 11.02
CA ILE A 35 23.37 0.82 10.10
C ILE A 35 22.06 1.38 9.56
N SER A 36 21.21 1.93 10.44
CA SER A 36 19.95 2.57 10.04
C SER A 36 20.17 3.73 9.06
N ALA A 37 21.23 4.52 9.25
CA ALA A 37 21.58 5.61 8.34
C ALA A 37 22.06 5.11 6.97
N GLU A 38 22.85 4.03 6.93
CA GLU A 38 23.31 3.42 5.68
C GLU A 38 22.15 2.77 4.91
N GLU A 39 21.25 2.05 5.59
CA GLU A 39 20.03 1.49 5.00
C GLU A 39 19.11 2.59 4.46
N SER A 40 18.95 3.68 5.21
CA SER A 40 18.16 4.84 4.77
C SER A 40 18.77 5.49 3.51
N SER A 41 20.09 5.59 3.43
CA SER A 41 20.80 6.13 2.26
C SER A 41 20.62 5.24 1.02
N LYS A 42 20.76 3.91 1.17
CA LYS A 42 20.53 2.95 0.09
C LYS A 42 19.07 2.97 -0.38
N ALA A 43 18.12 3.02 0.54
CA ALA A 43 16.70 3.13 0.22
C ALA A 43 16.37 4.43 -0.54
N ALA A 44 16.97 5.56 -0.15
CA ALA A 44 16.81 6.82 -0.85
C ALA A 44 17.39 6.80 -2.27
N ALA A 45 18.58 6.23 -2.45
CA ALA A 45 19.20 6.07 -3.77
C ALA A 45 18.38 5.15 -4.69
N GLN A 46 17.86 4.05 -4.15
CA GLN A 46 16.99 3.14 -4.87
C GLN A 46 15.66 3.83 -5.26
N THR A 47 15.05 4.57 -4.34
CA THR A 47 13.83 5.35 -4.61
C THR A 47 14.03 6.38 -5.73
N ALA A 48 15.17 7.08 -5.73
CA ALA A 48 15.49 8.04 -6.79
C ALA A 48 15.68 7.35 -8.16
N LYS A 49 16.33 6.19 -8.18
CA LYS A 49 16.48 5.36 -9.39
C LYS A 49 15.12 4.90 -9.91
N ASP A 50 14.26 4.40 -9.04
CA ASP A 50 12.93 3.91 -9.40
C ASP A 50 12.00 5.04 -9.88
N LEU A 51 12.09 6.22 -9.25
CA LEU A 51 11.36 7.40 -9.73
C LEU A 51 11.83 7.82 -11.12
N ASN A 52 13.15 7.85 -11.35
CA ASN A 52 13.68 8.17 -12.67
C ASN A 52 13.25 7.13 -13.72
N ASP A 53 13.30 5.84 -13.39
CA ASP A 53 12.83 4.77 -14.27
C ASP A 53 11.34 4.94 -14.59
N ALA A 54 10.48 5.07 -13.58
CA ALA A 54 9.04 5.27 -13.77
C ALA A 54 8.73 6.47 -14.70
N LEU A 55 9.48 7.57 -14.57
CA LEU A 55 9.26 8.78 -15.37
C LEU A 55 9.79 8.68 -16.81
N THR A 56 10.90 7.97 -17.03
CA THR A 56 11.66 8.05 -18.29
C THR A 56 11.61 6.77 -19.12
N ASN A 57 11.37 5.62 -18.50
CA ASN A 57 11.32 4.33 -19.18
C ASN A 57 9.93 4.10 -19.78
N GLU A 58 9.84 4.13 -21.12
CA GLU A 58 8.58 3.88 -21.83
C GLU A 58 8.02 2.47 -21.61
N ASN A 59 8.87 1.53 -21.21
CA ASN A 59 8.52 0.14 -20.89
C ASN A 59 8.29 -0.09 -19.38
N ALA A 60 8.32 0.96 -18.55
CA ALA A 60 7.99 0.84 -17.13
C ALA A 60 6.61 0.19 -16.98
N ASN A 61 6.54 -0.79 -16.07
CA ASN A 61 5.33 -1.53 -15.77
C ASN A 61 4.60 -0.88 -14.59
N PHE A 62 3.38 -0.42 -14.84
CA PHE A 62 2.48 0.09 -13.81
C PHE A 62 1.39 -0.94 -13.60
N PRO A 63 1.43 -1.73 -12.52
CA PRO A 63 0.56 -2.90 -12.38
C PRO A 63 -0.92 -2.53 -12.40
N GLN A 64 -1.29 -1.33 -11.93
CA GLN A 64 -2.67 -0.84 -11.95
C GLN A 64 -3.27 -0.68 -13.35
N LEU A 65 -2.45 -0.60 -14.40
CA LEU A 65 -2.92 -0.41 -15.77
C LEU A 65 -3.28 -1.73 -16.47
N SER A 66 -3.11 -2.87 -15.79
CA SER A 66 -3.57 -4.18 -16.26
C SER A 66 -4.70 -4.68 -15.37
N LYS A 67 -5.72 -5.31 -16.00
CA LYS A 67 -6.76 -6.04 -15.29
C LYS A 67 -6.35 -7.48 -14.95
N GLU A 68 -5.29 -7.99 -15.57
CA GLU A 68 -4.77 -9.32 -15.27
C GLU A 68 -4.05 -9.32 -13.93
N VAL A 69 -4.17 -10.44 -13.21
CA VAL A 69 -3.49 -10.67 -11.93
C VAL A 69 -2.21 -11.44 -12.20
N ALA A 70 -1.07 -10.77 -12.03
CA ALA A 70 0.26 -11.35 -12.26
C ALA A 70 0.64 -12.36 -11.17
N GLU A 71 1.67 -13.19 -11.42
CA GLU A 71 2.11 -14.26 -10.51
C GLU A 71 2.44 -13.74 -9.10
N ASP A 72 3.03 -12.56 -8.99
CA ASP A 72 3.43 -11.89 -7.76
C ASP A 72 2.38 -10.94 -7.17
N GLU A 73 1.17 -10.93 -7.72
CA GLU A 73 0.01 -10.21 -7.21
C GLU A 73 -0.95 -11.17 -6.47
N ALA A 74 -1.73 -10.60 -5.54
CA ALA A 74 -2.84 -11.28 -4.89
C ALA A 74 -4.18 -10.78 -5.44
N GLU A 75 -5.25 -11.52 -5.19
CA GLU A 75 -6.59 -11.23 -5.68
C GLU A 75 -7.64 -11.52 -4.61
N VAL A 76 -8.59 -10.59 -4.47
CA VAL A 76 -9.73 -10.73 -3.58
C VAL A 76 -11.03 -10.33 -4.27
N ILE A 77 -12.15 -10.85 -3.77
CA ILE A 77 -13.49 -10.34 -4.06
C ILE A 77 -14.06 -9.77 -2.77
N LEU A 78 -14.45 -8.50 -2.82
CA LEU A 78 -15.17 -7.82 -1.76
C LEU A 78 -16.67 -8.02 -1.99
N HIS A 79 -17.29 -8.92 -1.23
CA HIS A 79 -18.73 -9.10 -1.27
C HIS A 79 -19.38 -8.00 -0.44
N THR A 80 -20.22 -7.19 -1.07
CA THR A 80 -20.97 -6.14 -0.37
C THR A 80 -22.46 -6.33 -0.57
N ASN A 81 -23.26 -5.74 0.30
CA ASN A 81 -24.72 -5.72 0.12
C ASN A 81 -25.18 -4.90 -1.11
N GLN A 82 -24.25 -4.30 -1.85
CA GLN A 82 -24.49 -3.58 -3.10
C GLN A 82 -24.07 -4.34 -4.36
N GLY A 83 -23.30 -5.43 -4.22
CA GLY A 83 -22.67 -6.20 -5.29
C GLY A 83 -21.21 -6.52 -4.98
N ASP A 84 -20.58 -7.25 -5.89
CA ASP A 84 -19.19 -7.69 -5.74
C ASP A 84 -18.21 -6.68 -6.37
N ILE A 85 -17.06 -6.49 -5.70
CA ILE A 85 -15.94 -5.70 -6.23
C ILE A 85 -14.70 -6.59 -6.25
N ARG A 86 -14.17 -6.85 -7.44
CA ARG A 86 -12.97 -7.69 -7.62
C ARG A 86 -11.73 -6.82 -7.65
N ILE A 87 -10.76 -7.15 -6.81
CA ILE A 87 -9.59 -6.31 -6.54
C ILE A 87 -8.32 -7.15 -6.66
N LYS A 88 -7.33 -6.61 -7.34
CA LYS A 88 -5.96 -7.13 -7.28
C LYS A 88 -5.10 -6.30 -6.34
N LEU A 89 -4.11 -6.94 -5.72
CA LEU A 89 -3.26 -6.37 -4.67
C LEU A 89 -1.78 -6.46 -5.07
N PHE A 90 -0.95 -5.58 -4.50
CA PHE A 90 0.47 -5.41 -4.90
C PHE A 90 1.49 -5.76 -3.80
N PRO A 91 1.62 -7.05 -3.38
CA PRO A 91 2.49 -7.46 -2.27
C PRO A 91 3.96 -7.03 -2.38
N LYS A 92 4.52 -6.93 -3.60
CA LYS A 92 5.91 -6.50 -3.77
C LYS A 92 6.12 -4.99 -3.55
N LEU A 93 5.11 -4.18 -3.86
CA LEU A 93 5.20 -2.72 -3.82
C LEU A 93 4.65 -2.12 -2.53
N ALA A 94 3.70 -2.81 -1.89
CA ALA A 94 3.09 -2.44 -0.62
C ALA A 94 2.94 -3.66 0.32
N PRO A 95 4.04 -4.34 0.70
CA PRO A 95 3.98 -5.60 1.43
C PRO A 95 3.26 -5.50 2.76
N LEU A 96 3.48 -4.45 3.57
CA LEU A 96 2.81 -4.30 4.86
C LEU A 96 1.32 -4.02 4.66
N ALA A 97 0.95 -3.14 3.73
CA ALA A 97 -0.46 -2.84 3.49
C ALA A 97 -1.23 -4.08 3.02
N VAL A 98 -0.66 -4.87 2.10
CA VAL A 98 -1.29 -6.09 1.59
C VAL A 98 -1.32 -7.20 2.65
N GLU A 99 -0.24 -7.41 3.41
CA GLU A 99 -0.22 -8.41 4.50
C GLU A 99 -1.26 -8.09 5.58
N ASN A 100 -1.36 -6.82 5.97
CA ASN A 100 -2.35 -6.32 6.91
C ASN A 100 -3.78 -6.56 6.39
N PHE A 101 -4.04 -6.18 5.14
CA PHE A 101 -5.36 -6.32 4.53
C PHE A 101 -5.78 -7.80 4.38
N LEU A 102 -4.92 -8.65 3.82
CA LEU A 102 -5.23 -10.07 3.60
C LEU A 102 -5.41 -10.82 4.92
N THR A 103 -4.63 -10.50 5.95
CA THR A 103 -4.78 -11.12 7.27
C THR A 103 -6.11 -10.73 7.90
N HIS A 104 -6.46 -9.44 7.93
CA HIS A 104 -7.77 -8.97 8.39
C HIS A 104 -8.92 -9.62 7.61
N ALA A 105 -8.80 -9.76 6.28
CA ALA A 105 -9.79 -10.43 5.44
C ALA A 105 -9.98 -11.91 5.85
N LYS A 106 -8.90 -12.67 6.00
CA LYS A 106 -8.95 -14.10 6.39
C LYS A 106 -9.48 -14.32 7.80
N GLU A 107 -9.24 -13.38 8.70
CA GLU A 107 -9.76 -13.41 10.07
C GLU A 107 -11.24 -12.96 10.16
N GLY A 108 -11.84 -12.53 9.03
CA GLY A 108 -13.21 -12.03 9.00
C GLY A 108 -13.38 -10.66 9.66
N TYR A 109 -12.28 -9.92 9.89
CA TYR A 109 -12.27 -8.62 10.55
C TYR A 109 -13.18 -7.60 9.84
N TYR A 110 -13.26 -7.67 8.52
CA TYR A 110 -14.07 -6.77 7.70
C TYR A 110 -15.54 -7.17 7.58
N ASN A 111 -15.96 -8.35 8.08
CA ASN A 111 -17.33 -8.83 7.92
C ASN A 111 -18.30 -7.94 8.73
N GLY A 112 -19.31 -7.41 8.06
CA GLY A 112 -20.28 -6.46 8.61
C GLY A 112 -19.76 -5.03 8.76
N ILE A 113 -18.49 -4.75 8.41
CA ILE A 113 -17.96 -3.38 8.49
C ILE A 113 -18.65 -2.49 7.45
N THR A 114 -19.01 -1.28 7.88
CA THR A 114 -19.71 -0.31 7.04
C THR A 114 -18.75 0.55 6.21
N PHE A 115 -19.21 0.97 5.04
CA PHE A 115 -18.67 2.15 4.37
C PHE A 115 -19.15 3.38 5.15
N HIS A 116 -18.30 3.92 6.02
CA HIS A 116 -18.67 4.97 6.96
C HIS A 116 -18.51 6.37 6.39
N ARG A 117 -17.90 6.51 5.20
CA ARG A 117 -17.73 7.79 4.51
C ARG A 117 -17.70 7.58 2.99
N VAL A 118 -18.66 8.16 2.26
CA VAL A 118 -18.79 8.02 0.80
C VAL A 118 -18.98 9.38 0.13
N ILE A 119 -18.12 9.71 -0.83
CA ILE A 119 -18.12 11.01 -1.49
C ILE A 119 -18.06 10.80 -3.00
N ASP A 120 -19.20 11.00 -3.67
CA ASP A 120 -19.29 11.03 -5.14
C ASP A 120 -18.32 12.07 -5.71
N GLY A 121 -17.53 11.66 -6.70
CA GLY A 121 -16.44 12.45 -7.25
C GLY A 121 -15.16 12.44 -6.41
N PHE A 122 -15.04 11.56 -5.41
CA PHE A 122 -13.83 11.44 -4.60
C PHE A 122 -13.49 9.98 -4.27
N MET A 123 -14.12 9.37 -3.26
CA MET A 123 -13.77 8.03 -2.76
C MET A 123 -14.87 7.42 -1.88
N VAL A 124 -14.77 6.10 -1.66
CA VAL A 124 -15.58 5.34 -0.69
C VAL A 124 -14.67 4.70 0.35
N GLN A 125 -14.84 5.06 1.62
CA GLN A 125 -13.96 4.66 2.74
C GLN A 125 -14.66 3.70 3.70
N THR A 126 -13.92 2.69 4.14
CA THR A 126 -14.38 1.59 5.00
C THR A 126 -13.23 1.06 5.87
N GLY A 127 -13.40 -0.11 6.50
CA GLY A 127 -12.37 -0.77 7.30
C GLY A 127 -12.27 -0.30 8.75
N ASP A 128 -13.27 0.45 9.24
CA ASP A 128 -13.39 0.85 10.64
C ASP A 128 -14.46 0.02 11.37
N PRO A 129 -14.10 -0.83 12.35
CA PRO A 129 -15.07 -1.59 13.14
C PRO A 129 -16.07 -0.73 13.93
N LYS A 130 -15.72 0.51 14.27
CA LYS A 130 -16.64 1.45 14.94
C LYS A 130 -17.62 2.10 13.96
N GLY A 131 -17.27 2.14 12.68
CA GLY A 131 -18.07 2.78 11.63
C GLY A 131 -18.24 4.29 11.82
N ASP A 132 -17.33 4.96 12.52
CA ASP A 132 -17.34 6.40 12.78
C ASP A 132 -16.08 7.14 12.27
N GLY A 133 -15.15 6.40 11.67
CA GLY A 133 -13.89 6.88 11.12
C GLY A 133 -12.75 6.97 12.15
N THR A 134 -13.00 6.68 13.42
CA THR A 134 -12.01 6.87 14.51
C THR A 134 -11.35 5.57 14.97
N GLY A 135 -11.85 4.42 14.54
CA GLY A 135 -11.32 3.11 14.92
C GLY A 135 -10.43 2.48 13.85
N GLY A 136 -10.22 1.18 13.99
CA GLY A 136 -9.37 0.40 13.10
C GLY A 136 -7.91 0.34 13.54
N GLN A 137 -7.36 -0.87 13.57
CA GLN A 137 -5.98 -1.13 14.02
C GLN A 137 -5.29 -2.05 13.02
N SER A 138 -3.96 -1.94 12.91
CA SER A 138 -3.20 -2.89 12.10
C SER A 138 -3.16 -4.26 12.78
N ILE A 139 -2.84 -5.31 12.02
CA ILE A 139 -2.65 -6.66 12.58
C ILE A 139 -1.50 -6.75 13.59
N TRP A 140 -0.58 -5.76 13.56
CA TRP A 140 0.59 -5.68 14.42
C TRP A 140 0.37 -4.83 15.66
N HIS A 141 -0.76 -4.14 15.79
CA HIS A 141 -1.07 -3.34 16.95
C HIS A 141 -0.95 -4.18 18.24
N ASP A 142 -0.17 -3.68 19.20
CA ASP A 142 0.23 -4.37 20.44
C ASP A 142 0.95 -5.73 20.29
N LYS A 143 1.26 -6.16 19.06
CA LYS A 143 1.91 -7.45 18.76
C LYS A 143 3.33 -7.30 18.22
N ASP A 144 3.60 -6.30 17.37
CA ASP A 144 4.91 -6.07 16.76
C ASP A 144 5.23 -4.57 16.64
N LYS A 145 5.95 -4.06 17.65
CA LYS A 145 6.37 -2.65 17.74
C LYS A 145 7.38 -2.23 16.68
N THR A 146 7.97 -3.18 15.96
CA THR A 146 8.89 -2.86 14.85
C THR A 146 8.13 -2.42 13.61
N LYS A 147 6.86 -2.84 13.46
CA LYS A 147 5.99 -2.48 12.34
C LYS A 147 4.94 -1.43 12.72
N ASP A 148 4.35 -1.54 13.91
CA ASP A 148 3.34 -0.61 14.43
C ASP A 148 3.73 -0.15 15.83
N LYS A 149 4.09 1.14 15.96
CA LYS A 149 4.51 1.73 17.25
C LYS A 149 3.34 2.08 18.18
N GLY A 150 2.12 1.67 17.84
CA GLY A 150 0.88 1.93 18.56
C GLY A 150 -0.05 2.92 17.83
N THR A 151 0.43 3.59 16.79
CA THR A 151 -0.35 4.56 16.00
C THR A 151 -0.67 4.09 14.60
N GLY A 152 -0.17 2.92 14.18
CA GLY A 152 -0.24 2.40 12.83
C GLY A 152 1.14 2.10 12.23
N PHE A 153 1.13 1.40 11.10
CA PHE A 153 2.35 1.06 10.36
C PHE A 153 2.72 2.14 9.32
N LYS A 154 3.97 2.10 8.85
CA LYS A 154 4.54 3.08 7.93
C LYS A 154 3.84 3.13 6.56
N ASN A 155 3.96 4.26 5.87
CA ASN A 155 3.55 4.36 4.47
C ASN A 155 4.52 3.58 3.55
N GLU A 156 3.96 2.89 2.57
CA GLU A 156 4.71 2.23 1.49
C GLU A 156 4.39 2.93 0.17
N ILE A 157 5.17 3.98 -0.14
CA ILE A 157 4.99 4.77 -1.35
C ILE A 157 5.87 4.20 -2.45
N SER A 158 5.25 3.90 -3.59
CA SER A 158 5.93 3.40 -4.80
C SER A 158 5.76 4.40 -5.95
N PRO A 159 6.82 4.70 -6.73
CA PRO A 159 6.70 5.49 -7.95
C PRO A 159 5.95 4.76 -9.07
N TYR A 160 5.53 3.51 -8.85
CA TYR A 160 4.73 2.71 -9.79
C TYR A 160 3.26 2.59 -9.38
N LEU A 161 2.86 3.20 -8.25
CA LEU A 161 1.48 3.16 -7.74
C LEU A 161 0.91 4.57 -7.51
N TYR A 162 -0.28 4.82 -8.03
CA TYR A 162 -0.95 6.12 -8.08
C TYR A 162 -2.44 5.99 -7.72
N ASN A 163 -3.03 7.04 -7.16
CA ASN A 163 -4.44 7.12 -6.79
C ASN A 163 -5.33 7.37 -8.02
N ILE A 164 -5.10 6.65 -9.11
CA ILE A 164 -5.99 6.62 -10.28
C ILE A 164 -7.35 6.01 -9.90
N ARG A 165 -8.36 6.19 -10.75
CA ARG A 165 -9.70 5.62 -10.50
C ARG A 165 -9.63 4.10 -10.27
N GLY A 166 -10.33 3.63 -9.24
CA GLY A 166 -10.34 2.25 -8.77
C GLY A 166 -9.14 1.84 -7.90
N ALA A 167 -8.16 2.72 -7.67
CA ALA A 167 -7.05 2.41 -6.77
C ALA A 167 -7.54 2.22 -5.33
N LEU A 168 -7.10 1.14 -4.69
CA LEU A 168 -7.31 0.84 -3.28
C LEU A 168 -6.13 1.38 -2.48
N ALA A 169 -6.39 2.28 -1.52
CA ALA A 169 -5.35 2.96 -0.75
C ALA A 169 -5.66 2.99 0.74
N MET A 170 -4.62 2.99 1.57
CA MET A 170 -4.79 3.08 3.02
C MET A 170 -5.28 4.48 3.42
N ALA A 171 -6.32 4.53 4.25
CA ALA A 171 -6.66 5.74 4.96
C ALA A 171 -5.68 5.95 6.12
N ASN A 172 -5.26 7.19 6.32
CA ASN A 172 -4.32 7.58 7.37
C ASN A 172 -4.62 9.03 7.80
N THR A 173 -3.97 9.50 8.87
CA THR A 173 -4.24 10.83 9.44
C THR A 173 -3.43 11.96 8.79
N GLY A 174 -2.71 11.67 7.71
CA GLY A 174 -1.71 12.56 7.10
C GLY A 174 -0.39 12.63 7.87
N GLN A 175 -0.28 11.97 9.03
CA GLN A 175 0.98 11.82 9.76
C GLN A 175 1.69 10.52 9.36
N PRO A 176 3.04 10.48 9.41
CA PRO A 176 3.78 9.23 9.19
C PRO A 176 3.36 8.14 10.18
N ASN A 177 3.34 6.88 9.71
CA ASN A 177 3.08 5.69 10.54
C ASN A 177 1.68 5.69 11.19
N THR A 178 0.65 5.95 10.38
CA THR A 178 -0.75 5.99 10.85
C THR A 178 -1.70 5.13 10.03
N ASN A 179 -1.18 4.13 9.32
CA ASN A 179 -2.02 3.15 8.63
C ASN A 179 -2.51 2.09 9.63
N GLY A 180 -3.83 1.92 9.73
CA GLY A 180 -4.48 0.90 10.56
C GLY A 180 -5.15 -0.18 9.71
N SER A 181 -6.46 -0.33 9.82
CA SER A 181 -7.28 -1.21 8.97
C SER A 181 -8.14 -0.45 7.95
N GLN A 182 -8.26 0.88 8.09
CA GLN A 182 -9.10 1.67 7.20
C GLN A 182 -8.46 1.84 5.82
N PHE A 183 -9.28 1.72 4.78
CA PHE A 183 -8.89 1.92 3.40
C PHE A 183 -10.03 2.58 2.62
N PHE A 184 -9.71 3.09 1.43
CA PHE A 184 -10.70 3.63 0.51
C PHE A 184 -10.43 3.19 -0.93
N ILE A 185 -11.49 3.20 -1.74
CA ILE A 185 -11.41 3.04 -3.20
C ILE A 185 -11.59 4.42 -3.83
N ASN A 186 -10.65 4.81 -4.70
CA ASN A 186 -10.72 6.03 -5.49
C ASN A 186 -11.88 5.92 -6.49
N GLN A 187 -12.93 6.73 -6.33
CA GLN A 187 -14.12 6.67 -7.19
C GLN A 187 -14.14 7.77 -8.26
N ASN A 188 -13.54 8.93 -7.96
CA ASN A 188 -13.56 10.11 -8.81
C ASN A 188 -13.36 9.78 -10.30
N SER A 189 -14.32 10.15 -11.14
CA SER A 189 -14.33 9.93 -12.59
C SER A 189 -13.98 11.19 -13.40
N THR A 190 -13.54 12.26 -12.73
CA THR A 190 -13.19 13.52 -13.39
C THR A 190 -11.83 13.42 -14.06
N ASP A 191 -11.75 13.73 -15.36
CA ASP A 191 -10.48 13.92 -16.06
C ASP A 191 -9.70 15.09 -15.43
N ILE A 192 -8.57 14.77 -14.82
CA ILE A 192 -7.63 15.76 -14.26
C ILE A 192 -6.28 15.75 -14.99
N SER A 193 -6.14 14.95 -16.05
CA SER A 193 -4.87 14.67 -16.73
C SER A 193 -4.18 15.93 -17.24
N ALA A 194 -4.95 16.89 -17.75
CA ALA A 194 -4.46 18.17 -18.26
C ALA A 194 -3.76 19.05 -17.20
N LYS A 195 -4.00 18.80 -15.91
CA LYS A 195 -3.39 19.55 -14.79
C LYS A 195 -2.10 18.90 -14.29
N LEU A 196 -1.73 17.73 -14.79
CA LEU A 196 -0.59 16.96 -14.28
C LEU A 196 0.70 17.32 -15.02
N PRO A 197 1.76 17.74 -14.31
CA PRO A 197 3.04 18.02 -14.94
C PRO A 197 3.78 16.72 -15.29
N THR A 198 4.23 16.60 -16.54
CA THR A 198 5.03 15.46 -17.03
C THR A 198 6.37 15.29 -16.30
N SER A 199 6.83 16.33 -15.58
CA SER A 199 8.03 16.24 -14.72
C SER A 199 7.81 15.46 -13.43
N LYS A 200 6.55 15.21 -13.03
CA LYS A 200 6.19 14.48 -11.81
C LYS A 200 5.40 13.20 -12.09
N TYR A 201 4.79 13.09 -13.27
CA TYR A 201 3.92 11.99 -13.63
C TYR A 201 4.36 11.33 -14.93
N PRO A 202 4.53 9.98 -14.94
CA PRO A 202 4.76 9.22 -16.16
C PRO A 202 3.61 9.41 -17.17
N LYS A 203 3.93 9.42 -18.47
CA LYS A 203 2.91 9.59 -19.52
C LYS A 203 1.75 8.58 -19.41
N LYS A 204 2.06 7.31 -19.13
CA LYS A 204 1.05 6.25 -18.95
C LYS A 204 0.09 6.54 -17.78
N ILE A 205 0.59 7.17 -16.74
CA ILE A 205 -0.20 7.53 -15.56
C ILE A 205 -1.03 8.78 -15.82
N ILE A 206 -0.48 9.77 -16.53
CA ILE A 206 -1.28 10.93 -16.99
C ILE A 206 -2.45 10.45 -17.85
N GLU A 207 -2.22 9.48 -18.74
CA GLU A 207 -3.29 8.88 -19.54
C GLU A 207 -4.33 8.18 -18.68
N ALA A 208 -3.91 7.38 -17.69
CA ALA A 208 -4.83 6.73 -16.77
C ALA A 208 -5.71 7.71 -15.98
N TYR A 209 -5.16 8.88 -15.65
CA TYR A 209 -5.90 9.95 -14.97
C TYR A 209 -6.97 10.65 -15.82
N LYS A 210 -7.08 10.35 -17.13
CA LYS A 210 -8.23 10.76 -17.94
C LYS A 210 -9.52 10.07 -17.48
N GLU A 211 -9.41 8.85 -16.98
CA GLU A 211 -10.52 8.09 -16.41
C GLU A 211 -10.83 8.51 -14.96
N GLY A 212 -10.04 9.43 -14.40
CA GLY A 212 -10.19 9.98 -13.07
C GLY A 212 -9.25 9.40 -12.01
N GLY A 213 -9.54 9.73 -10.76
CA GLY A 213 -8.68 9.49 -9.60
C GLY A 213 -8.39 10.76 -8.80
N ASN A 214 -7.52 10.66 -7.81
CA ASN A 214 -7.22 11.72 -6.85
C ASN A 214 -5.70 11.96 -6.75
N PRO A 215 -5.09 12.65 -7.73
CA PRO A 215 -3.63 12.87 -7.77
C PRO A 215 -3.09 13.65 -6.57
N SER A 216 -3.94 14.40 -5.86
CA SER A 216 -3.57 15.12 -4.64
C SER A 216 -3.24 14.20 -3.46
N LEU A 217 -3.63 12.91 -3.54
CA LEU A 217 -3.36 11.86 -2.58
C LEU A 217 -2.08 11.07 -2.89
N ASP A 218 -1.52 11.24 -4.09
CA ASP A 218 -0.27 10.58 -4.48
C ASP A 218 0.88 10.95 -3.56
N GLY A 219 1.64 9.93 -3.15
CA GLY A 219 2.71 10.08 -2.18
C GLY A 219 2.26 10.28 -0.72
N LYS A 220 0.95 10.36 -0.45
CA LYS A 220 0.38 10.56 0.90
C LYS A 220 -0.40 9.35 1.40
N HIS A 221 -1.20 8.77 0.52
CA HIS A 221 -1.98 7.57 0.79
C HIS A 221 -1.39 6.41 -0.01
N PRO A 222 -0.77 5.42 0.68
CA PRO A 222 -0.14 4.31 -0.02
C PRO A 222 -1.21 3.45 -0.69
N VAL A 223 -1.10 3.35 -2.01
CA VAL A 223 -1.90 2.46 -2.83
C VAL A 223 -1.36 1.05 -2.66
N PHE A 224 -2.25 0.08 -2.51
CA PHE A 224 -1.88 -1.33 -2.32
C PHE A 224 -2.73 -2.29 -3.16
N GLY A 225 -3.70 -1.78 -3.91
CA GLY A 225 -4.50 -2.56 -4.84
C GLY A 225 -5.22 -1.74 -5.90
N GLN A 226 -5.93 -2.42 -6.79
CA GLN A 226 -6.68 -1.84 -7.89
C GLN A 226 -7.94 -2.67 -8.15
N VAL A 227 -9.08 -2.02 -8.25
CA VAL A 227 -10.33 -2.63 -8.74
C VAL A 227 -10.13 -3.05 -10.20
N ILE A 228 -10.37 -4.33 -10.47
CA ILE A 228 -10.29 -4.92 -11.83
C ILE A 228 -11.67 -5.23 -12.40
N ASP A 229 -12.68 -5.40 -11.54
CA ASP A 229 -14.09 -5.54 -11.88
C ASP A 229 -15.01 -5.01 -10.77
N GLY A 230 -16.21 -4.54 -11.11
CA GLY A 230 -17.17 -3.98 -10.13
C GLY A 230 -17.03 -2.49 -9.84
N MET A 231 -16.46 -1.69 -10.75
CA MET A 231 -16.40 -0.22 -10.58
C MET A 231 -17.79 0.45 -10.60
N ASP A 232 -18.78 -0.15 -11.26
CA ASP A 232 -20.18 0.27 -11.20
C ASP A 232 -20.78 0.10 -9.79
N ILE A 233 -20.36 -0.92 -9.05
CA ILE A 233 -20.73 -1.10 -7.64
C ILE A 233 -20.08 -0.02 -6.77
N VAL A 234 -18.81 0.31 -7.03
CA VAL A 234 -18.12 1.44 -6.36
C VAL A 234 -18.85 2.76 -6.63
N ASP A 235 -19.25 3.02 -7.87
CA ASP A 235 -20.04 4.21 -8.23
C ASP A 235 -21.41 4.22 -7.55
N LYS A 236 -22.07 3.07 -7.45
CA LYS A 236 -23.34 2.91 -6.75
C LYS A 236 -23.21 3.25 -5.26
N ILE A 237 -22.14 2.78 -4.60
CA ILE A 237 -21.85 3.08 -3.19
C ILE A 237 -21.58 4.58 -2.99
N ALA A 238 -20.79 5.20 -3.88
CA ALA A 238 -20.43 6.62 -3.77
C ALA A 238 -21.63 7.57 -3.90
N LYS A 239 -22.65 7.15 -4.66
CA LYS A 239 -23.90 7.90 -4.91
C LYS A 239 -25.00 7.66 -3.88
N ALA A 240 -24.75 6.82 -2.87
CA ALA A 240 -25.73 6.56 -1.83
C ALA A 240 -26.12 7.86 -1.09
N GLU A 241 -27.38 7.93 -0.64
CA GLU A 241 -27.82 8.99 0.25
C GLU A 241 -27.00 8.98 1.53
N LYS A 242 -26.58 10.16 1.98
CA LYS A 242 -25.66 10.34 3.10
C LYS A 242 -26.06 11.50 4.00
N ASP A 243 -25.59 11.43 5.24
CA ASP A 243 -25.73 12.51 6.21
C ASP A 243 -24.70 13.63 5.99
N GLU A 244 -24.71 14.64 6.87
CA GLU A 244 -23.80 15.79 6.82
C GLU A 244 -22.32 15.43 7.01
N LYS A 245 -22.00 14.20 7.43
CA LYS A 245 -20.64 13.68 7.64
C LYS A 245 -20.22 12.73 6.53
N ASP A 246 -20.95 12.73 5.41
CA ASP A 246 -20.77 11.83 4.28
C ASP A 246 -21.01 10.34 4.61
N LYS A 247 -21.68 10.02 5.73
CA LYS A 247 -21.99 8.64 6.10
C LYS A 247 -23.30 8.20 5.42
N PRO A 248 -23.35 7.04 4.74
CA PRO A 248 -24.59 6.51 4.17
C PRO A 248 -25.73 6.44 5.21
N THR A 249 -26.93 6.91 4.84
CA THR A 249 -28.12 6.84 5.70
C THR A 249 -28.67 5.42 5.82
N SER A 250 -28.50 4.63 4.77
CA SER A 250 -28.71 3.18 4.77
C SER A 250 -27.38 2.46 4.87
N ALA A 251 -27.28 1.46 5.73
CA ALA A 251 -26.03 0.73 5.95
C ALA A 251 -25.58 0.03 4.66
N ILE A 252 -24.37 0.37 4.21
CA ILE A 252 -23.64 -0.32 3.15
C ILE A 252 -22.51 -1.08 3.82
N THR A 253 -22.50 -2.40 3.67
CA THR A 253 -21.61 -3.31 4.41
C THR A 253 -20.74 -4.13 3.48
N ILE A 254 -19.55 -4.47 3.97
CA ILE A 254 -18.78 -5.62 3.48
C ILE A 254 -19.37 -6.85 4.16
N ASP A 255 -19.96 -7.76 3.39
CA ASP A 255 -20.53 -9.00 3.93
C ASP A 255 -19.41 -10.01 4.20
N SER A 256 -18.45 -10.12 3.28
CA SER A 256 -17.21 -10.89 3.43
C SER A 256 -16.15 -10.46 2.42
N ILE A 257 -14.92 -10.93 2.63
CA ILE A 257 -13.83 -10.81 1.64
C ILE A 257 -13.34 -12.22 1.29
N GLU A 258 -13.52 -12.63 0.04
CA GLU A 258 -12.96 -13.88 -0.49
C GLU A 258 -11.53 -13.64 -0.99
N VAL A 259 -10.57 -14.46 -0.54
CA VAL A 259 -9.21 -14.46 -1.09
C VAL A 259 -9.14 -15.47 -2.23
N VAL A 260 -9.28 -14.98 -3.47
CA VAL A 260 -9.24 -15.80 -4.69
C VAL A 260 -7.81 -16.27 -4.99
N LYS A 261 -6.85 -15.37 -4.80
CA LYS A 261 -5.42 -15.68 -4.93
C LYS A 261 -4.65 -15.05 -3.78
N ASP A 262 -4.04 -15.90 -2.98
CA ASP A 262 -3.23 -15.48 -1.84
C ASP A 262 -1.79 -15.13 -2.22
N TYR A 263 -1.05 -14.49 -1.32
CA TYR A 263 0.39 -14.23 -1.44
C TYR A 263 1.16 -14.77 -0.24
N ASP A 264 2.23 -15.51 -0.50
CA ASP A 264 3.08 -16.09 0.54
C ASP A 264 4.20 -15.11 0.93
N PHE A 265 4.02 -14.44 2.07
CA PHE A 265 4.98 -13.49 2.63
C PHE A 265 6.23 -14.14 3.22
N SER A 266 6.28 -15.48 3.36
CA SER A 266 7.43 -16.19 3.93
C SER A 266 8.60 -16.38 2.95
N LYS A 267 8.36 -16.20 1.64
CA LYS A 267 9.36 -16.42 0.57
C LYS A 267 10.26 -15.21 0.27
N LYS A 268 10.50 -14.34 1.26
CA LYS A 268 11.33 -13.13 1.09
C LYS A 268 12.83 -13.44 1.11
#